data_AF-A0A450XRQ3-F1
#
_entry.id   AF-A0A450XRQ3-F1
#
_cell.length_a   1.000
_cell.length_b   1.000
_cell.length_c   1.000
_cell.angle_alpha   90.00
_cell.angle_beta   90.00
_cell.angle_gamma   90.00
#
_symmetry.space_group_name_H-M   'P 1'
#
loop_
_entity.id
_entity.type
_entity.pdbx_description
1 polymer ?
#
loop_
_entity_poly.entity_id
_entity_poly.type
_entity_poly.pdbx_seq_one_letter_code
_entity_poly.pdbx_strand_id
1 'polypeptide(L)'
;MAFIGELGKEQKKAVAAIMAHETGILHAPTAFGKTVVAIRVIAERRVNTLILTHSRQLLEQWRARIPSFLRGVEVGVIGGGKRKPTGQIDIATYQSLVNGRK
;
A
#
# COMPACT_ATOMS: atom_id res chain seq x y z
N MET A 1 -11.40 6.86 -4.47
CA MET A 1 -10.04 7.09 -3.93
C MET A 1 -9.37 8.25 -4.67
N ALA A 2 -8.83 9.23 -3.94
CA ALA A 2 -8.16 10.41 -4.53
C ALA A 2 -6.81 10.69 -3.84
N PHE A 3 -5.74 10.73 -4.62
CA PHE A 3 -4.40 11.02 -4.11
C PHE A 3 -4.24 12.52 -3.84
N ILE A 4 -3.82 12.90 -2.63
CA ILE A 4 -3.73 14.29 -2.17
C ILE A 4 -2.29 14.74 -1.87
N GLY A 5 -1.29 13.89 -2.13
CA GLY A 5 0.12 14.27 -1.97
C GLY A 5 0.73 14.91 -3.21
N GLU A 6 1.95 15.39 -3.07
CA GLU A 6 2.80 15.78 -4.19
C GLU A 6 3.96 14.79 -4.35
N LEU A 7 4.30 14.46 -5.59
CA LEU A 7 5.41 13.58 -5.92
C LEU A 7 6.62 14.38 -6.39
N GLY A 8 7.79 14.03 -5.84
CA GLY A 8 9.07 14.50 -6.36
C GLY A 8 9.33 14.01 -7.80
N LYS A 9 10.26 14.65 -8.50
CA LYS A 9 10.58 14.34 -9.92
C LYS A 9 10.89 12.85 -10.14
N GLU A 10 11.74 12.27 -9.30
CA GLU A 10 12.12 10.85 -9.43
C GLU A 10 10.98 9.90 -9.04
N GLN A 11 10.10 10.30 -8.11
CA GLN A 11 8.90 9.53 -7.77
C GLN A 11 7.90 9.51 -8.93
N LYS A 12 7.71 10.64 -9.63
CA LYS A 12 6.87 10.71 -10.84
C LYS A 12 7.37 9.75 -11.92
N LYS A 13 8.69 9.72 -12.16
CA LYS A 13 9.32 8.77 -13.10
C LYS A 13 9.09 7.32 -12.67
N ALA A 14 9.26 7.00 -11.38
CA ALA A 14 9.02 5.66 -10.86
C ALA A 14 7.56 5.22 -11.03
N VAL A 15 6.60 6.10 -10.75
CA VAL A 15 5.17 5.84 -10.99
C VAL A 15 4.92 5.57 -12.47
N ALA A 16 5.42 6.41 -13.36
CA ALA A 16 5.23 6.24 -14.81
C ALA A 16 5.79 4.89 -15.30
N ALA A 17 7.00 4.52 -14.87
CA ALA A 17 7.61 3.24 -15.22
C ALA A 17 6.81 2.04 -14.70
N ILE A 18 6.32 2.08 -13.47
CA ILE A 18 5.50 1.01 -12.90
C ILE A 18 4.13 0.92 -13.59
N MET A 19 3.52 2.05 -13.92
CA MET A 19 2.19 2.09 -14.55
C MET A 19 2.20 1.61 -16.01
N ALA A 20 3.37 1.61 -16.67
CA ALA A 20 3.53 1.07 -18.02
C ALA A 20 3.46 -0.46 -18.09
N HIS A 21 3.47 -1.15 -16.94
CA HIS A 21 3.45 -2.61 -16.85
C HIS A 21 2.43 -3.09 -15.83
N GLU A 22 1.90 -4.30 -16.01
CA GLU A 22 0.98 -4.88 -15.03
C GLU A 22 1.69 -5.22 -13.71
N THR A 23 2.94 -5.67 -13.79
CA THR A 23 3.79 -6.08 -12.67
C THR A 23 5.16 -5.40 -12.74
N GLY A 24 5.84 -5.25 -11.60
CA GLY A 24 7.17 -4.65 -11.55
C GLY A 24 7.75 -4.57 -10.14
N ILE A 25 9.05 -4.32 -10.05
CA ILE A 25 9.79 -4.19 -8.79
C ILE A 25 10.29 -2.75 -8.65
N LEU A 26 9.86 -2.05 -7.61
CA LEU A 26 10.39 -0.73 -7.27
C LEU A 26 11.64 -0.88 -6.39
N HIS A 27 12.81 -0.85 -7.02
CA HIS A 27 14.09 -0.78 -6.32
C HIS A 27 14.49 0.68 -6.11
N ALA A 28 14.55 1.12 -4.85
CA ALA A 28 14.97 2.47 -4.49
C ALA A 28 15.56 2.49 -3.08
N PRO A 29 16.43 3.44 -2.72
CA PRO A 29 17.00 3.55 -1.38
C PRO A 29 15.94 3.86 -0.31
N THR A 30 16.30 3.70 0.97
CA THR A 30 15.51 4.24 2.08
C THR A 30 15.36 5.76 1.92
N ALA A 31 14.33 6.35 2.53
CA ALA A 31 13.96 7.77 2.36
C ALA A 31 13.53 8.21 0.94
N PHE A 32 13.64 7.39 -0.11
CA PHE A 32 13.10 7.71 -1.45
C PHE A 32 11.58 7.99 -1.45
N GLY A 33 10.84 7.46 -0.47
CA GLY A 33 9.38 7.54 -0.43
C GLY A 33 8.70 6.41 -1.22
N LYS A 34 9.27 5.19 -1.18
CA LYS A 34 8.69 3.99 -1.80
C LYS A 34 7.21 3.81 -1.47
N THR A 35 6.83 4.03 -0.20
CA THR A 35 5.43 3.96 0.25
C THR A 35 4.54 4.99 -0.45
N VAL A 36 5.01 6.21 -0.67
CA VAL A 36 4.24 7.27 -1.35
C VAL A 36 4.05 6.93 -2.82
N VAL A 37 5.09 6.42 -3.48
CA VAL A 37 5.00 5.92 -4.87
C VAL A 37 3.98 4.79 -4.97
N ALA A 38 4.03 3.81 -4.07
CA ALA A 38 3.07 2.72 -4.03
C ALA A 38 1.63 3.22 -3.79
N ILE A 39 1.42 4.17 -2.87
CA ILE A 39 0.09 4.77 -2.65
C ILE A 39 -0.41 5.50 -3.90
N ARG A 40 0.47 6.21 -4.63
CA ARG A 40 0.09 6.80 -5.93
C ARG A 40 -0.34 5.71 -6.91
N VAL A 41 0.45 4.65 -7.07
CA VAL A 41 0.12 3.55 -7.99
C VAL A 41 -1.23 2.93 -7.66
N ILE A 42 -1.54 2.72 -6.39
CA ILE A 42 -2.87 2.25 -5.94
C ILE A 42 -3.97 3.22 -6.38
N ALA A 43 -3.77 4.52 -6.14
CA ALA A 43 -4.73 5.56 -6.50
C ALA A 43 -4.96 5.68 -8.03
N GLU A 44 -3.92 5.43 -8.83
CA GLU A 44 -4.01 5.41 -10.30
C GLU A 44 -4.74 4.18 -10.82
N ARG A 45 -4.43 3.00 -10.27
CA ARG A 45 -5.04 1.73 -10.73
C ARG A 45 -6.50 1.61 -10.33
N ARG A 46 -6.91 2.18 -9.20
CA ARG A 46 -8.31 2.18 -8.72
C ARG A 46 -8.95 0.80 -8.59
N VAL A 47 -8.15 -0.20 -8.22
CA VAL A 47 -8.61 -1.56 -7.95
C VAL A 47 -8.43 -1.93 -6.49
N ASN A 48 -9.14 -2.96 -6.06
CA ASN A 48 -8.98 -3.52 -4.72
C ASN A 48 -7.53 -3.97 -4.52
N THR A 49 -6.92 -3.55 -3.41
CA THR A 49 -5.49 -3.75 -3.17
C THR A 49 -5.26 -4.46 -1.84
N LEU A 50 -4.40 -5.48 -1.87
CA LEU A 50 -3.85 -6.12 -0.68
C LEU A 50 -2.37 -5.76 -0.54
N ILE A 51 -2.01 -5.14 0.59
CA ILE A 51 -0.63 -4.81 0.94
C ILE A 51 -0.11 -5.86 1.93
N LEU A 52 0.94 -6.58 1.56
CA LEU A 52 1.57 -7.59 2.40
C LEU A 52 2.79 -7.03 3.13
N THR A 53 2.86 -7.25 4.44
CA THR A 53 3.98 -6.81 5.28
C THR A 53 4.57 -7.95 6.09
N HIS A 54 5.85 -7.80 6.48
CA HIS A 54 6.56 -8.79 7.28
C HIS A 54 6.25 -8.71 8.79
N SER A 55 5.79 -7.56 9.28
CA SER A 55 5.58 -7.34 10.72
C SER A 55 4.35 -6.48 11.00
N ARG A 56 3.84 -6.60 12.22
CA ARG A 56 2.72 -5.76 12.70
C ARG A 56 3.10 -4.28 12.71
N GLN A 57 4.34 -3.95 13.03
CA GLN A 57 4.82 -2.57 13.01
C GLN A 57 4.74 -1.95 11.61
N LEU A 58 5.20 -2.66 10.58
CA LEU A 58 5.08 -2.20 9.19
C LEU A 58 3.62 -2.05 8.78
N LEU A 59 2.75 -2.99 9.18
CA LEU A 59 1.32 -2.89 8.94
C LEU A 59 0.73 -1.60 9.51
N GLU A 60 0.99 -1.29 10.78
CA GLU A 60 0.45 -0.07 11.42
C GLU A 60 1.05 1.20 10.78
N GLN A 61 2.32 1.17 10.36
CA GLN A 61 2.93 2.28 9.62
C GLN A 61 2.21 2.54 8.29
N TRP A 62 1.92 1.48 7.51
CA TRP A 62 1.14 1.61 6.28
C TRP A 62 -0.26 2.15 6.55
N ARG A 63 -0.93 1.60 7.58
CA ARG A 63 -2.28 2.02 7.99
C ARG A 63 -2.33 3.50 8.35
N ALA A 64 -1.33 3.99 9.09
CA ALA A 64 -1.23 5.41 9.44
C ALA A 64 -0.86 6.29 8.25
N ARG A 65 -0.07 5.77 7.29
CA ARG A 65 0.44 6.56 6.15
C ARG A 65 -0.58 6.75 5.03
N ILE A 66 -1.41 5.75 4.73
CA ILE A 66 -2.35 5.81 3.60
C ILE A 66 -3.28 7.03 3.70
N PRO A 67 -3.95 7.33 4.85
CA PRO A 67 -4.86 8.47 4.96
C PRO A 67 -4.19 9.84 4.76
N SER A 68 -2.86 9.93 4.92
CA SER A 68 -2.10 11.15 4.68
C SER A 68 -1.90 11.46 3.20
N PHE A 69 -2.04 10.46 2.32
CA PHE A 69 -1.81 10.60 0.87
C PHE A 69 -3.03 10.24 0.03
N LEU A 70 -4.03 9.57 0.61
CA LEU A 70 -5.19 9.05 -0.09
C LEU A 70 -6.48 9.35 0.69
N ARG A 71 -7.45 9.98 0.01
CA ARG A 71 -8.79 10.29 0.55
C ARG A 71 -9.86 9.40 -0.09
N GLY A 72 -10.99 9.27 0.62
CA GLY A 72 -12.16 8.52 0.15
C GLY A 72 -11.86 7.02 0.03
N VAL A 73 -11.17 6.47 1.04
CA VAL A 73 -10.90 5.04 1.18
C VAL A 73 -10.84 4.69 2.66
N GLU A 74 -11.37 3.52 3.01
CA GLU A 74 -11.20 2.91 4.32
C GLU A 74 -10.07 1.86 4.24
N VAL A 75 -9.23 1.77 5.27
CA VAL A 75 -8.12 0.81 5.30
C VAL A 75 -8.44 -0.35 6.23
N GLY A 76 -8.62 -1.54 5.67
CA GLY A 76 -8.83 -2.76 6.43
C GLY A 76 -7.53 -3.40 6.90
N VAL A 77 -7.65 -4.26 7.92
CA VAL A 77 -6.50 -4.89 8.58
C VAL A 77 -6.74 -6.38 8.80
N ILE A 78 -5.73 -7.19 8.46
CA ILE A 78 -5.66 -8.62 8.76
C ILE A 78 -4.34 -8.90 9.48
N GLY A 79 -4.35 -8.88 10.80
CA GLY A 79 -3.13 -9.02 11.59
C GLY A 79 -3.33 -8.98 13.10
N GLY A 80 -2.44 -9.64 13.85
CA GLY A 80 -2.42 -9.57 15.32
C GLY A 80 -3.70 -10.08 15.97
N GLY A 81 -4.30 -11.14 15.42
CA GLY A 81 -5.57 -11.72 15.90
C GLY A 81 -6.83 -10.95 15.48
N LYS A 82 -6.70 -9.85 14.72
CA LYS A 82 -7.84 -9.09 14.20
C LYS A 82 -7.99 -9.31 12.70
N ARG A 83 -9.23 -9.52 12.24
CA ARG A 83 -9.57 -9.65 10.83
C ARG A 83 -10.79 -8.78 10.51
N LYS A 84 -10.54 -7.60 9.96
CA LYS A 84 -11.55 -6.64 9.53
C LYS A 84 -11.14 -6.05 8.16
N PRO A 85 -11.22 -6.84 7.08
CA PRO A 85 -11.00 -6.33 5.73
C PRO A 85 -12.15 -5.41 5.30
N THR A 86 -11.83 -4.47 4.43
CA THR A 86 -12.74 -3.53 3.79
C THR A 86 -13.06 -3.92 2.35
N GLY A 87 -12.20 -4.73 1.73
CA GLY A 87 -12.28 -5.04 0.31
C GLY A 87 -11.82 -3.90 -0.61
N GLN A 88 -11.35 -2.77 -0.07
CA GLN A 88 -10.82 -1.65 -0.88
C GLN A 88 -9.30 -1.60 -0.83
N ILE A 89 -8.74 -1.26 0.34
CA ILE A 89 -7.30 -1.37 0.60
C ILE A 89 -7.15 -2.09 1.94
N ASP A 90 -6.61 -3.30 1.87
CA ASP A 90 -6.40 -4.14 3.03
C ASP A 90 -4.90 -4.34 3.26
N ILE A 91 -4.46 -4.25 4.51
CA ILE A 91 -3.07 -4.52 4.88
C ILE A 91 -3.03 -5.78 5.73
N ALA A 92 -2.17 -6.72 5.38
CA ALA A 92 -2.02 -7.98 6.07
C ALA A 92 -0.57 -8.31 6.36
N THR A 93 -0.31 -8.99 7.49
CA THR A 93 0.98 -9.65 7.66
C THR A 93 0.98 -11.02 6.98
N TYR A 94 2.12 -11.45 6.41
CA TYR A 94 2.23 -12.76 5.76
C TYR A 94 1.73 -13.91 6.65
N GLN A 95 2.15 -13.93 7.92
CA GLN A 95 1.74 -14.95 8.88
C GLN A 95 0.22 -15.03 9.07
N SER A 96 -0.47 -13.88 9.08
CA SER A 96 -1.92 -13.85 9.34
C SER A 96 -2.73 -14.38 8.15
N LEU A 97 -2.18 -14.34 6.93
CA LEU A 97 -2.81 -14.94 5.76
C LEU A 97 -2.52 -16.43 5.65
N VAL A 98 -1.29 -16.85 5.93
CA VAL A 98 -0.91 -18.26 5.85
C VAL A 98 -1.56 -19.08 6.97
N ASN A 99 -1.59 -18.56 8.19
CA ASN A 99 -2.14 -19.25 9.36
C ASN A 99 -3.65 -19.03 9.54
N GLY A 100 -4.28 -18.25 8.65
CA GLY A 100 -5.72 -17.93 8.69
C GLY A 100 -6.62 -19.04 8.13
N ARG A 101 -6.05 -20.15 7.63
CA ARG A 101 -6.79 -21.37 7.33
C ARG A 101 -6.86 -22.25 8.59
N LYS A 102 -7.87 -22.00 9.42
CA LYS A 102 -8.48 -23.03 10.27
C LYS A 102 -9.95 -23.12 9.89
#